data_AF-A0A2N9MHZ1-F1
#
_entry.id   AF-A0A2N9MHZ1-F1
#
_cell.length_a   1.000
_cell.length_b   1.000
_cell.length_c   1.000
_cell.angle_alpha   90.00
_cell.angle_beta   90.00
_cell.angle_gamma   90.00
#
_symmetry.space_group_name_H-M   'P 1'
#
loop_
_entity.id
_entity.type
_entity.pdbx_description
1 polymer ?
#
loop_
_entity_poly.entity_id
_entity_poly.type
_entity_poly.pdbx_seq_one_letter_code
_entity_poly.pdbx_strand_id
1 'polypeptide(L)'
;MAKEKEERHPMPPVGSWAPAVALGWLIPGGGHLLLKRTGRGLLLMVSVTSMFLCGLMMRGAMFQPQTGDLLTTLINTGGFIGDVCSGILYLVSVWLGYNTPDMAGHVHDYGTKFLVTAGLLNILAMVDAFEIAAGRKD
;
A
#
# COMPACT_ATOMS: atom_id res chain seq x y z
N MET A 1 -27.43 -24.86 -8.90
CA MET A 1 -26.24 -24.44 -8.14
C MET A 1 -26.71 -23.46 -7.08
N ALA A 2 -26.64 -23.86 -5.80
CA ALA A 2 -27.11 -23.02 -4.70
C ALA A 2 -26.15 -21.82 -4.55
N LYS A 3 -26.71 -20.61 -4.63
CA LYS A 3 -26.01 -19.36 -4.33
C LYS A 3 -25.82 -19.32 -2.83
N GLU A 4 -24.61 -19.64 -2.39
CA GLU A 4 -24.19 -19.51 -0.99
C GLU A 4 -24.50 -18.08 -0.55
N LYS A 5 -25.43 -17.96 0.40
CA LYS A 5 -25.96 -16.68 0.86
C LYS A 5 -24.89 -16.13 1.80
N GLU A 6 -23.97 -15.33 1.26
CA GLU A 6 -22.99 -14.58 2.04
C GLU A 6 -23.71 -13.94 3.23
N GLU A 7 -23.43 -14.45 4.44
CA GLU A 7 -23.90 -13.83 5.67
C GLU A 7 -23.29 -12.44 5.71
N ARG A 8 -24.09 -11.42 5.39
CA ARG A 8 -23.72 -10.01 5.55
C ARG A 8 -23.51 -9.75 7.04
N HIS A 9 -22.28 -9.98 7.50
CA HIS A 9 -21.85 -9.55 8.82
C HIS A 9 -22.08 -8.03 8.91
N PRO A 10 -22.82 -7.56 9.93
CA PRO A 10 -23.05 -6.13 10.11
C PRO A 10 -21.69 -5.42 10.17
N MET A 11 -21.58 -4.30 9.46
CA MET A 11 -20.32 -3.54 9.45
C MET A 11 -20.03 -3.09 10.88
N PRO A 12 -18.83 -3.39 11.42
CA PRO A 12 -18.46 -2.94 12.74
C PRO A 12 -18.42 -1.40 12.78
N PRO A 13 -18.66 -0.78 13.95
CA PRO A 13 -18.63 0.68 14.08
C PRO A 13 -17.33 1.26 13.53
N VAL A 14 -17.40 2.38 12.80
CA VAL A 14 -16.23 3.01 12.16
C VAL A 14 -15.10 3.28 13.15
N GLY A 15 -15.43 3.60 14.41
CA GLY A 15 -14.44 3.83 15.47
C GLY A 15 -13.59 2.61 15.85
N SER A 16 -14.01 1.37 15.53
CA SER A 16 -13.24 0.18 15.89
C SER A 16 -12.10 -0.11 14.91
N TRP A 17 -12.29 0.18 13.62
CA TRP A 17 -11.34 -0.18 12.56
C TRP A 17 -10.65 1.01 11.91
N ALA A 18 -11.29 2.19 11.86
CA ALA A 18 -10.73 3.35 11.17
C ALA A 18 -9.36 3.78 11.72
N PRO A 19 -9.09 3.78 13.04
CA PRO A 19 -7.76 4.10 13.56
C PRO A 19 -6.69 3.10 13.10
N ALA A 20 -7.02 1.81 13.06
CA ALA A 20 -6.09 0.77 12.63
C ALA A 20 -5.76 0.89 11.14
N VAL A 21 -6.77 1.14 10.30
CA VAL A 21 -6.58 1.35 8.86
C VAL A 21 -5.81 2.65 8.58
N ALA A 22 -6.16 3.75 9.25
CA ALA A 22 -5.47 5.03 9.06
C ALA A 22 -3.99 4.96 9.49
N LEU A 23 -3.70 4.31 10.61
CA LEU A 23 -2.31 4.07 11.03
C LEU A 23 -1.59 3.08 10.12
N GLY A 24 -2.27 2.05 9.62
CA GLY A 24 -1.71 1.09 8.67
C GLY A 24 -1.38 1.73 7.32
N TRP A 25 -2.21 2.68 6.86
CA TRP A 25 -1.90 3.50 5.69
C TRP A 25 -0.66 4.34 5.94
N LEU A 26 -0.65 5.10 7.04
CA LEU A 26 0.39 6.09 7.31
C LEU A 26 1.75 5.41 7.55
N ILE A 27 1.80 4.41 8.43
CA ILE A 27 3.01 3.71 8.79
C ILE A 27 2.83 2.25 8.38
N PRO A 28 3.65 1.71 7.47
CA PRO A 28 3.58 0.30 7.11
C PRO A 28 3.64 -0.60 8.35
N GLY A 29 2.60 -1.41 8.56
CA GLY A 29 2.45 -2.28 9.75
C GLY A 29 1.93 -1.59 11.02
N GLY A 30 1.68 -0.26 11.00
CA GLY A 30 1.22 0.52 12.15
C GLY A 30 -0.15 0.09 12.68
N GLY A 31 -1.06 -0.32 11.80
CA GLY A 31 -2.37 -0.87 12.18
C GLY A 31 -2.25 -2.12 13.05
N HIS A 32 -1.35 -3.04 12.70
CA HIS A 32 -1.10 -4.26 13.48
C HIS A 32 -0.41 -3.99 14.80
N LEU A 33 0.45 -2.97 14.87
CA LEU A 33 1.07 -2.54 16.12
C LEU A 33 -0.01 -1.99 17.08
N LEU A 34 -0.97 -1.19 16.58
CA LEU A 34 -2.10 -0.72 17.37
C LEU A 34 -2.96 -1.87 17.89
N LEU A 35 -3.20 -2.88 17.06
CA LEU A 35 -3.96 -4.08 17.42
C LEU A 35 -3.16 -5.10 18.26
N LYS A 36 -1.97 -4.72 18.77
CA LYS A 36 -1.07 -5.54 19.59
C LYS A 36 -0.54 -6.81 18.90
N ARG A 37 -0.65 -6.91 17.57
CA ARG A 37 -0.11 -7.99 16.74
C ARG A 37 1.30 -7.64 16.25
N THR A 38 2.23 -7.47 17.18
CA THR A 38 3.58 -6.92 16.92
C THR A 38 4.38 -7.71 15.89
N GLY A 39 4.31 -9.04 15.91
CA GLY A 39 5.02 -9.89 14.95
C GLY A 39 4.59 -9.64 13.50
N ARG A 40 3.27 -9.57 13.25
CA ARG A 40 2.74 -9.27 11.91
C ARG A 40 3.08 -7.84 11.49
N GLY A 41 2.92 -6.87 12.39
CA GLY A 41 3.25 -5.47 12.12
C GLY A 41 4.71 -5.29 11.73
N LEU A 42 5.64 -5.91 12.46
CA LEU A 42 7.08 -5.81 12.17
C LEU A 42 7.44 -6.48 10.84
N LEU A 43 6.87 -7.65 10.55
CA LEU A 43 7.09 -8.33 9.27
C LEU A 43 6.62 -7.47 8.10
N LEU A 44 5.41 -6.90 8.19
CA LEU A 44 4.87 -6.01 7.15
C LEU A 44 5.69 -4.74 7.00
N MET A 45 6.09 -4.12 8.12
CA MET A 45 6.96 -2.95 8.12
C MET A 45 8.27 -3.23 7.37
N VAL A 46 8.96 -4.33 7.71
CA VAL A 46 10.23 -4.72 7.07
C VAL A 46 10.02 -5.04 5.59
N SER A 47 9.00 -5.83 5.25
CA SER A 47 8.72 -6.21 3.86
C SER A 47 8.37 -5.01 2.98
N VAL A 48 7.44 -4.15 3.42
CA VAL A 48 7.04 -2.96 2.65
C VAL A 48 8.20 -1.98 2.52
N THR A 49 8.91 -1.71 3.62
CA THR A 49 10.05 -0.77 3.61
C THR A 49 11.18 -1.29 2.72
N SER A 50 11.52 -2.58 2.79
CA SER A 50 12.56 -3.16 1.92
C SER A 50 12.19 -3.09 0.45
N MET A 51 10.96 -3.43 0.06
CA MET A 51 10.49 -3.28 -1.32
C MET A 51 10.61 -1.82 -1.79
N PHE A 52 10.18 -0.87 -0.97
CA PHE A 52 10.25 0.54 -1.31
C PHE A 52 11.69 1.04 -1.45
N LEU A 53 12.58 0.70 -0.50
CA LEU A 53 13.99 1.08 -0.55
C LEU A 53 14.70 0.46 -1.76
N CYS A 54 14.43 -0.80 -2.09
CA CYS A 54 14.93 -1.42 -3.32
C CYS A 54 14.46 -0.65 -4.55
N GLY A 55 13.19 -0.25 -4.60
CA GLY A 55 12.64 0.59 -5.65
C GLY A 55 13.39 1.92 -5.83
N LEU A 56 13.67 2.61 -4.71
CA LEU A 56 14.46 3.85 -4.72
C LEU A 56 15.91 3.63 -5.16
N MET A 57 16.57 2.58 -4.66
CA MET A 57 17.96 2.24 -5.02
C MET A 57 18.10 1.91 -6.51
N MET A 58 17.07 1.31 -7.10
CA MET A 58 16.98 1.01 -8.53
C MET A 58 16.52 2.20 -9.37
N ARG A 59 16.35 3.37 -8.74
CA ARG A 59 15.88 4.60 -9.39
C ARG A 59 14.55 4.40 -10.11
N GLY A 60 13.61 3.71 -9.48
CA GLY A 60 12.25 3.57 -10.00
C GLY A 60 11.57 4.93 -10.16
N ALA A 61 10.84 5.10 -11.26
CA ALA A 61 10.00 6.28 -11.46
C ALA A 61 8.71 6.14 -10.65
N MET A 62 8.27 7.23 -10.01
CA MET A 62 6.94 7.27 -9.39
C MET A 62 5.93 7.71 -10.43
N PHE A 63 4.76 7.08 -10.39
CA PHE A 63 3.69 7.42 -11.30
C PHE A 63 3.13 8.80 -10.97
N GLN A 64 2.77 9.54 -12.01
CA GLN A 64 2.06 10.80 -11.89
C GLN A 64 0.67 10.64 -12.51
N PRO A 65 -0.40 11.18 -11.90
CA PRO A 65 -1.72 11.14 -12.49
C PRO A 65 -1.69 11.77 -13.88
N GLN A 66 -1.99 10.96 -14.89
CA GLN A 66 -2.08 11.40 -16.27
C GLN A 66 -3.40 10.93 -16.84
N THR A 67 -4.12 11.85 -17.46
CA THR A 67 -5.40 11.58 -18.12
C THR A 67 -5.18 11.56 -19.63
N GLY A 68 -5.54 10.44 -20.27
CA GLY A 68 -5.39 10.23 -21.71
C GLY A 68 -6.39 9.19 -22.20
N ASP A 69 -5.94 8.22 -22.97
CA ASP A 69 -6.73 7.02 -23.25
C ASP A 69 -6.93 6.15 -21.99
N LEU A 70 -7.83 5.18 -22.07
CA LEU A 70 -8.22 4.35 -20.91
C LEU A 70 -7.03 3.62 -20.29
N LEU A 71 -6.12 3.07 -21.11
CA LEU A 71 -4.96 2.32 -20.62
C LEU A 71 -3.97 3.25 -19.92
N THR A 72 -3.63 4.38 -20.53
CA THR A 72 -2.73 5.38 -19.92
C THR A 72 -3.29 5.90 -18.60
N THR A 73 -4.59 6.20 -18.56
CA THR A 73 -5.25 6.70 -17.35
C THR A 73 -5.22 5.65 -16.24
N LEU A 74 -5.53 4.39 -16.58
CA LEU A 74 -5.54 3.29 -15.62
C LEU A 74 -4.15 3.00 -15.06
N ILE A 75 -3.13 2.93 -15.91
CA ILE A 75 -1.74 2.65 -15.50
C ILE A 75 -1.20 3.77 -14.62
N ASN A 76 -1.32 5.03 -15.08
CA ASN A 76 -0.71 6.15 -14.37
C ASN A 76 -1.46 6.52 -13.09
N THR A 77 -2.79 6.54 -13.13
CA THR A 77 -3.59 6.85 -11.93
C THR A 77 -3.55 5.69 -10.94
N GLY A 78 -3.64 4.44 -11.43
CA GLY A 78 -3.54 3.26 -10.59
C GLY A 78 -2.16 3.09 -9.95
N GLY A 79 -1.10 3.33 -10.74
CA GLY A 79 0.28 3.36 -10.24
C GLY A 79 0.49 4.44 -9.19
N PHE A 80 -0.03 5.64 -9.42
CA PHE A 80 0.05 6.74 -8.45
C PHE A 80 -0.67 6.41 -7.14
N ILE A 81 -1.86 5.79 -7.21
CA ILE A 81 -2.56 5.31 -6.01
C ILE A 81 -1.69 4.27 -5.29
N GLY A 82 -1.06 3.36 -6.02
CA GLY A 82 -0.08 2.43 -5.48
C GLY A 82 1.03 3.15 -4.71
N ASP A 83 1.70 4.11 -5.34
CA ASP A 83 2.78 4.87 -4.72
C ASP A 83 2.32 5.59 -3.45
N VAL A 84 1.18 6.30 -3.50
CA VAL A 84 0.59 6.98 -2.33
C VAL A 84 0.21 6.01 -1.21
N CYS A 85 -0.21 4.79 -1.54
CA CYS A 85 -0.55 3.78 -0.55
C CYS A 85 0.66 3.25 0.23
N SER A 86 1.90 3.50 -0.20
CA SER A 86 3.09 3.23 0.64
C SER A 86 3.21 4.17 1.85
N GLY A 87 2.32 5.16 1.96
CA GLY A 87 2.13 5.96 3.17
C GLY A 87 3.26 6.95 3.40
N ILE A 88 3.81 6.94 4.62
CA ILE A 88 4.90 7.83 5.02
C ILE A 88 6.14 7.67 4.14
N LEU A 89 6.36 6.47 3.56
CA LEU A 89 7.50 6.23 2.67
C LEU A 89 7.42 7.12 1.41
N TYR A 90 6.25 7.19 0.77
CA TYR A 90 5.98 8.09 -0.35
C TYR A 90 6.05 9.56 0.07
N LEU A 91 5.44 9.92 1.20
CA LEU A 91 5.45 11.32 1.67
C LEU A 91 6.88 11.81 1.92
N VAL A 92 7.72 10.97 2.55
CA VAL A 92 9.13 11.28 2.80
C VAL A 92 9.91 11.35 1.50
N SER A 93 9.71 10.43 0.55
CA SER A 93 10.42 10.49 -0.73
C SER A 93 10.08 11.76 -1.52
N VAL A 94 8.80 12.14 -1.56
CA VAL A 94 8.37 13.39 -2.22
C VAL A 94 8.94 14.61 -1.49
N TRP A 95 8.92 14.62 -0.15
CA TRP A 95 9.47 15.71 0.65
C TRP A 95 10.99 15.88 0.45
N LEU A 96 11.72 14.76 0.27
CA LEU A 96 13.14 14.77 -0.06
C LEU A 96 13.43 15.11 -1.54
N GLY A 97 12.39 15.37 -2.35
CA GLY A 97 12.54 15.74 -3.75
C GLY A 97 12.87 14.58 -4.68
N TYR A 98 12.54 13.34 -4.30
CA TYR A 98 12.72 12.17 -5.16
C TYR A 98 11.84 12.32 -6.42
N ASN A 99 12.48 12.56 -7.55
CA ASN A 99 11.82 12.75 -8.84
C ASN A 99 12.72 12.16 -9.94
N THR A 100 12.61 10.85 -10.13
CA THR A 100 13.35 10.17 -11.20
C THR A 100 12.50 10.16 -12.47
N PRO A 101 13.01 10.65 -13.61
CA PRO A 101 12.31 10.53 -14.88
C PRO A 101 12.17 9.06 -15.27
N ASP A 102 11.10 8.75 -16.00
CA ASP A 102 10.96 7.43 -16.62
C ASP A 102 12.11 7.22 -17.61
N MET A 103 12.93 6.20 -17.36
CA MET A 103 14.14 5.92 -18.12
C MET A 103 14.10 4.48 -18.59
N ALA A 104 14.37 4.28 -19.88
CA ALA A 104 14.47 2.95 -20.45
C ALA A 104 15.59 2.14 -19.77
N GLY A 105 15.24 0.96 -19.28
CA GLY A 105 16.20 -0.01 -18.77
C GLY A 105 15.60 -0.91 -17.71
N HIS A 106 15.98 -2.19 -17.75
CA HIS A 106 15.40 -3.21 -16.88
C HIS A 106 15.46 -2.85 -15.39
N VAL A 107 16.57 -2.26 -14.92
CA VAL A 107 16.73 -1.87 -13.51
C VAL A 107 15.68 -0.82 -13.11
N HIS A 108 15.45 0.20 -13.93
CA HIS A 108 14.47 1.25 -13.65
C HIS A 108 13.04 0.69 -13.69
N ASP A 109 12.74 -0.15 -14.69
CA ASP A 109 11.42 -0.80 -14.82
C ASP A 109 11.10 -1.70 -13.62
N TYR A 110 12.09 -2.44 -13.11
CA TYR A 110 11.93 -3.22 -11.89
C TYR A 110 11.81 -2.32 -10.66
N GLY A 111 12.58 -1.23 -10.59
CA GLY A 111 12.49 -0.25 -9.51
C GLY A 111 11.07 0.33 -9.37
N THR A 112 10.48 0.78 -10.48
CA THR A 112 9.10 1.27 -10.52
C THR A 112 8.10 0.22 -10.03
N LYS A 113 8.27 -1.04 -10.44
CA LYS A 113 7.42 -2.14 -9.98
C LYS A 113 7.59 -2.42 -8.48
N PHE A 114 8.80 -2.30 -7.94
CA PHE A 114 9.05 -2.44 -6.50
C PHE A 114 8.34 -1.35 -5.68
N LEU A 115 8.36 -0.09 -6.15
CA LEU A 115 7.66 1.02 -5.50
C LEU A 115 6.14 0.78 -5.44
N VAL A 116 5.53 0.45 -6.58
CA VAL A 116 4.09 0.13 -6.63
C VAL A 116 3.77 -1.10 -5.78
N THR A 117 4.60 -2.14 -5.84
CA THR A 117 4.40 -3.36 -5.05
C THR A 117 4.43 -3.08 -3.56
N ALA A 118 5.33 -2.20 -3.09
CA ALA A 118 5.36 -1.77 -1.69
C ALA A 118 4.03 -1.13 -1.27
N GLY A 119 3.49 -0.26 -2.13
CA GLY A 119 2.17 0.33 -1.94
C GLY A 119 1.03 -0.69 -1.88
N LEU A 120 0.97 -1.61 -2.84
CA LEU A 120 -0.03 -2.66 -2.89
C LEU A 120 0.04 -3.60 -1.69
N LEU A 121 1.25 -3.95 -1.23
CA LEU A 121 1.44 -4.72 0.00
C LEU A 121 0.90 -3.96 1.22
N ASN A 122 1.08 -2.65 1.27
CA ASN A 122 0.53 -1.84 2.36
C ASN A 122 -1.01 -1.77 2.30
N ILE A 123 -1.62 -1.81 1.11
CA ILE A 123 -3.07 -1.97 0.96
C ILE A 123 -3.54 -3.29 1.55
N LEU A 124 -2.85 -4.40 1.23
CA LEU A 124 -3.19 -5.70 1.80
C LEU A 124 -3.03 -5.69 3.34
N ALA A 125 -2.01 -5.02 3.86
CA ALA A 125 -1.84 -4.82 5.29
C ALA A 125 -3.00 -4.03 5.91
N MET A 126 -3.47 -2.97 5.26
CA MET A 126 -4.64 -2.21 5.72
C MET A 126 -5.91 -3.07 5.76
N VAL A 127 -6.14 -3.87 4.73
CA VAL A 127 -7.28 -4.79 4.67
C VAL A 127 -7.18 -5.85 5.77
N ASP A 128 -5.99 -6.42 6.00
CA ASP A 128 -5.77 -7.39 7.09
C ASP A 128 -6.00 -6.74 8.47
N ALA A 129 -5.51 -5.51 8.68
CA ALA A 129 -5.76 -4.77 9.92
C ALA A 129 -7.26 -4.47 10.11
N PHE A 130 -7.98 -4.16 9.03
CA PHE A 130 -9.43 -4.01 9.06
C PHE A 130 -10.12 -5.31 9.47
N GLU A 131 -9.75 -6.45 8.90
CA GLU A 131 -10.34 -7.75 9.23
C GLU A 131 -10.13 -8.11 10.71
N ILE A 132 -8.92 -7.85 11.24
CA ILE A 132 -8.60 -8.08 12.65
C ILE A 132 -9.41 -7.13 13.55
N ALA A 133 -9.45 -5.83 13.22
CA ALA A 133 -10.22 -4.85 13.98
C ALA A 133 -11.75 -5.07 13.90
N ALA A 134 -12.22 -5.70 12.83
CA ALA A 134 -13.59 -6.12 12.64
C ALA A 134 -13.95 -7.41 13.39
N GLY A 135 -12.99 -8.07 14.05
CA GLY A 135 -13.18 -9.36 14.72
C GLY A 135 -13.46 -10.52 13.75
N ARG A 136 -13.12 -10.37 12.47
CA ARG A 136 -13.30 -11.39 11.43
C ARG A 136 -12.09 -12.31 11.32
N LYS A 137 -10.98 -11.94 11.96
CA LYS A 137 -9.68 -12.61 11.91
C LYS A 137 -8.92 -12.37 13.20
N ASP A 138 -8.11 -13.34 13.61
CA ASP A 138 -7.19 -13.23 14.74
C ASP A 138 -5.85 -12.64 14.32
#